data_AF-A0A6P0NQ53-F1
#
_entry.id   AF-A0A6P0NQ53-F1
#
_cell.length_a   1.000
_cell.length_b   1.000
_cell.length_c   1.000
_cell.angle_alpha   90.00
_cell.angle_beta   90.00
_cell.angle_gamma   90.00
#
_symmetry.space_group_name_H-M   'P 1'
#
loop_
_entity.id
_entity.type
_entity.pdbx_description
1 polymer ?
#
loop_
_entity_poly.entity_id
_entity_poly.type
_entity_poly.pdbx_seq_one_letter_code
_entity_poly.pdbx_strand_id
1 'polypeptide(L)'
;MSLQNFGIHQIVVVDRFFPFSKTCSSCGYVKDIPLNIRTYECPKCGLSIDRDLNASINLRKWVLIGEVSSECKMHSRDAISLTVNACG
;
A
#
# COMPACT_ATOMS: atom_id res chain seq x y z
N MET A 1 33.84 -9.28 10.22
CA MET A 1 32.91 -8.18 10.52
C MET A 1 31.55 -8.80 10.83
N SER A 2 31.25 -9.06 12.11
CA SER A 2 29.91 -9.50 12.52
C SER A 2 28.95 -8.33 12.45
N LEU A 3 27.96 -8.43 11.57
CA LEU A 3 26.80 -7.54 11.56
C LEU A 3 26.06 -7.76 12.89
N GLN A 4 26.06 -6.72 13.72
CA GLN A 4 25.38 -6.72 15.00
C GLN A 4 23.87 -6.81 14.77
N ASN A 5 23.22 -7.66 15.57
CA ASN A 5 21.78 -7.91 15.57
C ASN A 5 21.00 -6.59 15.68
N PHE A 6 20.41 -6.14 14.57
CA PHE A 6 19.33 -5.16 14.63
C PHE A 6 18.13 -5.86 15.29
N GLY A 7 17.77 -5.42 16.49
CA GLY A 7 16.65 -5.94 17.27
C GLY A 7 15.30 -5.64 16.61
N ILE A 8 15.00 -6.31 15.49
CA ILE A 8 13.69 -6.29 14.86
C ILE A 8 12.83 -7.27 15.65
N HIS A 9 12.00 -6.73 16.54
CA HIS A 9 11.14 -7.53 17.42
C HIS A 9 9.83 -7.97 16.76
N GLN A 10 9.41 -7.31 15.66
CA GLN A 10 8.16 -7.62 14.97
C GLN A 10 8.25 -7.30 13.48
N ILE A 11 7.80 -8.24 12.65
CA ILE A 11 7.66 -8.09 11.19
C ILE A 11 6.19 -8.28 10.86
N VAL A 12 5.61 -7.31 10.17
CA VAL A 12 4.23 -7.39 9.67
C VAL A 12 4.31 -7.38 8.15
N VAL A 13 3.77 -8.43 7.52
CA VAL A 13 3.76 -8.59 6.06
C VAL A 13 2.41 -8.17 5.53
N VAL A 14 2.40 -7.38 4.46
CA VAL A 14 1.19 -6.95 3.76
C VAL A 14 1.17 -7.59 2.37
N ASP A 15 -0.03 -7.77 1.82
CA ASP A 15 -0.19 -8.26 0.46
C ASP A 15 0.53 -7.38 -0.57
N ARG A 16 1.13 -8.03 -1.58
CA ARG A 16 1.94 -7.36 -2.61
C ARG A 16 1.11 -6.44 -3.51
N PHE A 17 -0.16 -6.76 -3.72
CA PHE A 17 -1.07 -6.04 -4.60
C PHE A 17 -1.88 -4.97 -3.86
N PHE A 18 -1.53 -4.69 -2.60
CA PHE A 18 -2.19 -3.66 -1.84
C PHE A 18 -1.95 -2.27 -2.45
N PRO A 19 -2.99 -1.47 -2.73
CA PRO A 19 -2.88 -0.27 -3.57
C PRO A 19 -2.30 0.97 -2.85
N PHE A 20 -1.34 0.81 -1.94
CA PHE A 20 -0.80 1.92 -1.14
C PHE A 20 -0.23 3.08 -1.96
N SER A 21 0.39 2.78 -3.11
CA SER A 21 0.95 3.77 -4.04
C SER A 21 -0.13 4.51 -4.85
N LYS A 22 -1.34 3.98 -4.90
CA LYS A 22 -2.51 4.49 -5.63
C LYS A 22 -3.50 5.23 -4.73
N THR A 23 -3.40 5.05 -3.41
CA THR A 23 -4.28 5.67 -2.41
C THR A 23 -3.72 7.01 -1.92
N CYS A 24 -4.54 8.05 -1.85
CA CYS A 24 -4.12 9.34 -1.29
C CYS A 24 -3.90 9.25 0.22
N SER A 25 -2.70 9.58 0.68
CA SER A 25 -2.38 9.60 2.11
C SER A 25 -3.10 10.69 2.91
N SER A 26 -3.63 11.72 2.26
CA SER A 26 -4.38 12.78 2.93
C SER A 26 -5.87 12.43 3.07
N CYS A 27 -6.53 12.01 1.99
CA CYS A 27 -7.99 11.87 1.95
C CYS A 27 -8.52 10.47 1.62
N GLY A 28 -7.64 9.48 1.38
CA GLY A 28 -8.04 8.10 1.06
C GLY A 28 -8.51 7.87 -0.39
N TYR A 29 -8.56 8.90 -1.24
CA TYR A 29 -8.96 8.73 -2.63
C TYR A 29 -8.00 7.81 -3.39
N VAL A 30 -8.53 6.76 -4.02
CA VAL A 30 -7.75 5.83 -4.85
C VAL A 30 -7.83 6.29 -6.30
N LYS A 31 -6.68 6.42 -6.95
CA LYS A 31 -6.59 6.66 -8.39
C LYS A 31 -5.66 5.66 -9.05
N ASP A 32 -5.94 5.33 -10.30
CA ASP A 32 -4.97 4.58 -11.07
C ASP A 32 -3.88 5.51 -11.60
N ILE A 33 -2.62 5.10 -11.43
CA ILE A 33 -1.46 5.82 -11.94
C ILE A 33 -0.46 4.83 -12.53
N PRO A 34 0.16 5.15 -13.67
CA PRO A 34 1.16 4.27 -14.28
C PRO A 34 2.49 4.33 -13.52
N LEU A 35 3.28 3.25 -13.61
CA LEU A 35 4.51 3.08 -12.81
C LEU A 35 5.60 4.12 -13.12
N ASN A 36 5.58 4.74 -14.30
CA ASN A 36 6.52 5.78 -14.70
C ASN A 36 6.24 7.13 -14.01
N ILE A 37 5.05 7.32 -13.45
CA ILE A 37 4.69 8.54 -12.73
C ILE A 37 5.20 8.45 -11.29
N ARG A 38 6.16 9.32 -10.97
CA ARG A 38 6.82 9.41 -9.65
C ARG A 38 6.12 10.38 -8.71
N THR A 39 5.34 11.32 -9.23
CA THR A 39 4.58 12.29 -8.43
C THR A 39 3.12 11.86 -8.29
N TYR A 40 2.65 11.71 -7.06
CA TYR A 40 1.26 11.48 -6.75
C TYR A 40 0.51 12.81 -6.58
N GLU A 41 -0.37 13.12 -7.53
CA GLU A 41 -1.28 14.27 -7.45
C GLU A 41 -2.72 13.85 -7.15
N CYS A 42 -3.30 14.31 -6.04
CA CYS A 42 -4.65 13.98 -5.67
C CYS A 42 -5.66 14.94 -6.32
N PRO A 43 -6.61 14.47 -7.15
CA PRO A 43 -7.64 15.32 -7.73
C PRO A 43 -8.72 15.77 -6.72
N LYS A 44 -8.78 15.13 -5.53
CA LYS A 44 -9.78 15.44 -4.49
C LYS A 44 -9.33 16.51 -3.51
N CYS A 45 -8.08 16.44 -3.04
CA CYS A 45 -7.56 17.36 -2.02
C CYS A 45 -6.37 18.22 -2.50
N GLY A 46 -5.91 18.03 -3.74
CA GLY A 46 -4.79 18.80 -4.29
C GLY A 46 -3.41 18.40 -3.77
N LEU A 47 -3.30 17.33 -2.96
CA LEU A 47 -2.01 16.83 -2.48
C LEU A 47 -1.09 16.48 -3.66
N SER A 48 0.11 17.07 -3.72
CA SER A 48 1.16 16.69 -4.67
C SER A 48 2.43 16.32 -3.91
N ILE A 49 2.77 15.03 -3.90
CA ILE A 49 3.95 14.50 -3.20
C ILE A 49 4.57 13.35 -4.01
N ASP A 50 5.80 12.93 -3.68
CA ASP A 50 6.37 11.71 -4.26
C ASP A 50 5.49 10.49 -3.96
N ARG A 51 5.31 9.62 -4.96
CA ARG A 51 4.44 8.45 -4.90
C ARG A 51 4.92 7.42 -3.89
N ASP A 52 6.22 7.23 -3.75
CA ASP A 52 6.78 6.26 -2.81
C ASP A 52 6.70 6.82 -1.38
N LEU A 53 6.86 8.14 -1.20
CA LEU A 53 6.55 8.82 0.06
C LEU A 53 5.07 8.67 0.43
N ASN A 54 4.16 8.90 -0.51
CA ASN A 54 2.71 8.69 -0.32
C ASN A 54 2.41 7.25 0.14
N ALA A 55 3.02 6.26 -0.51
CA ALA A 55 2.86 4.85 -0.14
C ALA A 55 3.39 4.55 1.27
N SER A 56 4.55 5.10 1.65
CA SER A 56 5.14 4.92 2.99
C SER A 56 4.25 5.48 4.10
N ILE A 57 3.60 6.62 3.86
CA ILE A 57 2.66 7.23 4.81
C ILE A 57 1.44 6.33 4.97
N ASN A 58 0.91 5.77 3.87
CA ASN A 58 -0.21 4.86 3.95
C ASN A 58 0.14 3.56 4.68
N LEU A 59 1.33 2.98 4.43
CA LEU A 59 1.83 1.82 5.16
C LEU A 59 1.93 2.11 6.66
N ARG A 60 2.50 3.26 7.03
CA ARG A 60 2.57 3.70 8.44
C ARG A 60 1.18 3.83 9.06
N LYS A 61 0.22 4.41 8.36
CA LYS A 61 -1.17 4.53 8.83
C LYS A 61 -1.83 3.15 8.99
N TRP A 62 -1.61 2.23 8.05
CA TRP A 62 -2.14 0.88 8.15
C TRP A 62 -1.61 0.15 9.38
N VAL A 63 -0.30 0.26 9.67
CA VAL A 63 0.31 -0.37 10.85
C VAL A 63 -0.19 0.26 12.16
N LEU A 64 -0.37 1.58 12.21
CA LEU A 64 -0.73 2.28 13.44
C LEU A 64 -2.23 2.23 13.76
N ILE A 65 -3.09 2.19 12.74
CA ILE A 65 -4.54 2.46 12.88
C ILE A 65 -5.39 1.34 12.30
N GLY A 66 -4.86 0.50 11.40
CA GLY A 66 -5.63 -0.52 10.67
C GLY A 66 -6.54 0.05 9.58
N GLU A 67 -6.52 1.37 9.34
CA GLU A 67 -7.38 2.02 8.36
C GLU A 67 -6.65 2.24 7.04
N VAL A 68 -7.11 1.56 5.99
CA VAL A 68 -6.99 2.05 4.62
C VAL A 68 -8.37 1.95 4.02
N SER A 69 -8.86 3.07 3.50
CA SER A 69 -10.19 3.25 2.95
C SER A 69 -10.62 2.08 2.06
N SER A 70 -11.75 1.53 2.48
CA SER A 70 -12.39 0.29 2.09
C SER A 70 -13.10 0.40 0.74
N GLU A 71 -12.36 0.41 -0.36
CA GLU A 71 -12.93 0.16 -1.70
C GLU A 71 -11.87 -0.27 -2.73
N CYS A 72 -10.99 -1.20 -2.35
CA CYS A 72 -10.58 -2.22 -3.30
C CYS A 72 -11.30 -3.48 -2.86
N LYS A 73 -12.28 -3.96 -3.64
CA LYS A 73 -13.02 -5.19 -3.35
C LYS A 73 -12.00 -6.29 -3.07
N MET A 74 -11.88 -6.67 -1.80
CA MET A 74 -11.38 -7.98 -1.46
C MET A 74 -12.38 -8.96 -2.06
N HIS A 75 -11.99 -9.67 -3.10
CA HIS A 75 -12.59 -10.97 -3.30
C HIS A 75 -12.11 -11.84 -2.14
N SER A 76 -13.07 -12.04 -1.22
CA SER A 76 -13.18 -13.09 -0.23
C SER A 76 -12.01 -13.30 0.72
N ARG A 77 -12.31 -13.08 2.01
CA ARG A 77 -11.91 -14.01 3.08
C ARG A 77 -12.09 -15.42 2.53
N ASP A 78 -11.02 -16.17 2.33
CA ASP A 78 -10.87 -17.51 2.88
C ASP A 78 -9.50 -18.09 2.52
N ALA A 79 -8.98 -18.79 3.52
CA ALA A 79 -7.95 -19.79 3.52
C ALA A 79 -7.47 -20.37 2.16
N ILE A 80 -6.16 -20.59 2.11
CA ILE A 80 -5.52 -21.80 1.57
C ILE A 80 -5.78 -22.08 0.08
N SER A 81 -4.71 -21.91 -0.71
CA SER A 81 -4.36 -22.75 -1.86
C SER A 81 -5.52 -23.18 -2.77
N LEU A 82 -5.64 -22.54 -3.93
CA LEU A 82 -5.55 -23.17 -5.26
C LEU A 82 -6.16 -22.24 -6.30
N THR A 83 -5.44 -22.14 -7.42
CA THR A 83 -5.89 -21.76 -8.75
C THR A 83 -6.59 -20.41 -8.88
N VAL A 84 -5.85 -19.39 -9.34
CA VAL A 84 -6.34 -18.53 -10.43
C VAL A 84 -5.16 -17.85 -11.12
N ASN A 85 -4.71 -18.51 -12.17
CA ASN A 85 -4.42 -17.99 -13.51
C ASN A 85 -3.75 -16.61 -13.52
N ALA A 86 -2.42 -16.65 -13.51
CA ALA A 86 -1.60 -15.59 -14.06
C ALA A 86 -1.90 -15.45 -15.56
N CYS A 87 -2.56 -14.37 -15.96
CA CYS A 87 -2.52 -13.92 -17.35
C CYS A 87 -2.83 -12.43 -17.43
N GLY A 88 -1.93 -11.68 -18.07
CA GLY A 88 -2.12 -10.28 -18.48
C GLY A 88 -1.11 -9.33 -17.88
#